data_AF-A0A848UUZ4-F1
#
_entry.id   AF-A0A848UUZ4-F1
#
_cell.length_a   1.000
_cell.length_b   1.000
_cell.length_c   1.000
_cell.angle_alpha   90.00
_cell.angle_beta   90.00
_cell.angle_gamma   90.00
#
_symmetry.space_group_name_H-M   'P 1'
#
loop_
_entity.id
_entity.type
_entity.pdbx_description
1 polymer ?
#
loop_
_entity_poly.entity_id
_entity_poly.type
_entity_poly.pdbx_seq_one_letter_code
_entity_poly.pdbx_strand_id
1 'polypeptide(L)'
;MTLKTTFLTFACCVFSFLGTTQIVIDNTLTVEDYVQDVLLGAGVAVSNITFNGAPADQVFMQVGSFDGANSNVGIESGLVVASGDATFVVGPNNSGGFTGDSPGLNNSNDPDLTALIPGYTVNDWAILEFD
;
A
#
# COMPACT_ATOMS: atom_id res chain seq x y z
N MET A 1 32.45 -36.83 10.86
CA MET A 1 31.24 -36.54 10.06
C MET A 1 30.33 -35.51 10.73
N THR A 2 30.13 -35.57 12.05
CA THR A 2 29.26 -34.67 12.84
C THR A 2 29.57 -33.17 12.71
N LEU A 3 30.84 -32.75 12.74
CA LEU A 3 31.20 -31.32 12.67
C LEU A 3 30.81 -30.64 11.35
N LYS A 4 30.90 -31.36 10.22
CA LYS A 4 30.50 -30.85 8.90
C LYS A 4 28.99 -30.71 8.80
N THR A 5 28.24 -31.66 9.38
CA THR A 5 26.78 -31.62 9.41
C THR A 5 26.29 -30.47 10.30
N THR A 6 26.87 -30.28 11.49
CA THR A 6 26.52 -29.16 12.39
C THR A 6 26.80 -27.79 11.77
N PHE A 7 27.93 -27.63 11.06
CA PHE A 7 28.26 -26.39 10.36
C PHE A 7 27.27 -26.08 9.23
N LEU A 8 26.88 -27.10 8.45
CA LEU A 8 25.92 -26.94 7.36
C LEU A 8 24.52 -26.59 7.86
N THR A 9 24.08 -27.17 8.98
CA THR A 9 22.80 -26.84 9.61
C THR A 9 22.80 -25.41 10.14
N PHE A 10 23.88 -24.98 10.80
CA PHE A 10 24.01 -23.60 11.29
C PHE A 10 24.01 -22.58 10.14
N ALA A 11 24.75 -22.84 9.06
CA ALA A 11 24.77 -21.98 7.88
C ALA A 11 23.40 -21.86 7.19
N CYS A 12 22.64 -22.95 7.13
CA CYS A 12 21.29 -22.96 6.56
C CYS A 12 20.30 -22.13 7.41
N CYS A 13 20.35 -22.26 8.74
CA CYS A 13 19.53 -21.46 9.64
C CYS A 13 19.83 -19.97 9.50
N VAL A 14 21.11 -19.57 9.41
CA VAL A 14 21.49 -18.15 9.25
C VAL A 14 21.03 -17.58 7.91
N PHE A 15 21.09 -18.36 6.82
CA PHE A 15 20.58 -17.94 5.50
C PHE A 15 19.06 -17.76 5.45
N SER A 16 18.32 -18.53 6.23
CA SER A 16 16.85 -18.48 6.31
C SER A 16 16.33 -17.12 6.83
N PHE A 17 17.14 -16.40 7.61
CA PHE A 17 16.80 -15.10 8.19
C PHE A 17 17.16 -13.90 7.30
N LEU A 18 17.82 -14.10 6.16
CA LEU A 18 18.28 -13.02 5.29
C LEU A 18 17.31 -12.71 4.12
N GLY A 19 16.25 -13.50 3.95
CA GLY A 19 15.27 -13.28 2.89
C GLY A 19 14.19 -12.28 3.29
N THR A 20 14.14 -11.12 2.63
CA THR A 20 13.00 -10.20 2.69
C THR A 20 12.07 -10.51 1.52
N THR A 21 10.95 -11.18 1.76
CA THR A 21 9.90 -11.43 0.74
C THR A 21 8.71 -10.49 0.91
N GLN A 22 8.98 -9.23 1.25
CA GLN A 22 7.96 -8.20 1.43
C GLN A 22 7.78 -7.42 0.14
N ILE A 23 6.61 -6.80 -0.01
CA ILE A 23 6.41 -5.78 -1.03
C ILE A 23 7.26 -4.54 -0.72
N VAL A 24 7.73 -3.86 -1.75
CA VAL A 24 8.40 -2.57 -1.65
C VAL A 24 7.42 -1.49 -2.09
N ILE A 25 7.29 -0.42 -1.30
CA ILE A 25 6.36 0.69 -1.60
C ILE A 25 7.13 1.91 -2.08
N ASP A 26 6.62 2.54 -3.13
CA ASP A 26 7.00 3.89 -3.56
C ASP A 26 5.77 4.78 -3.50
N ASN A 27 5.80 5.82 -2.67
CA ASN A 27 4.75 6.83 -2.52
C ASN A 27 5.26 8.25 -2.86
N THR A 28 6.28 8.36 -3.71
CA THR A 28 6.94 9.63 -4.04
C THR A 28 6.39 10.36 -5.27
N LEU A 29 5.66 9.67 -6.16
CA LEU A 29 5.01 10.25 -7.34
C LEU A 29 3.66 10.88 -7.03
N THR A 30 3.13 11.66 -7.99
CA THR A 30 1.78 12.21 -7.89
C THR A 30 0.73 11.13 -8.06
N VAL A 31 -0.50 11.38 -7.59
CA VAL A 31 -1.61 10.42 -7.79
C VAL A 31 -1.93 10.25 -9.27
N GLU A 32 -1.83 11.32 -10.05
CA GLU A 32 -1.99 11.28 -11.50
C GLU A 32 -0.97 10.33 -12.14
N ASP A 33 0.31 10.42 -11.78
CA ASP A 33 1.35 9.50 -12.30
C ASP A 33 1.05 8.05 -11.93
N TYR A 34 0.64 7.78 -10.68
CA TYR A 34 0.28 6.42 -10.28
C TYR A 34 -0.92 5.87 -11.05
N VAL A 35 -1.93 6.69 -11.31
CA VAL A 35 -3.06 6.24 -12.12
C VAL A 35 -2.57 5.93 -13.53
N GLN A 36 -1.89 6.86 -14.19
CA GLN A 36 -1.50 6.73 -15.59
C GLN A 36 -0.48 5.61 -15.84
N ASP A 37 0.53 5.48 -14.98
CA ASP A 37 1.68 4.62 -15.23
C ASP A 37 1.65 3.29 -14.47
N VAL A 38 0.84 3.19 -13.40
CA VAL A 38 0.78 1.97 -12.56
C VAL A 38 -0.58 1.28 -12.62
N LEU A 39 -1.68 2.04 -12.56
CA LEU A 39 -3.03 1.46 -12.55
C LEU A 39 -3.54 1.13 -13.95
N LEU A 40 -3.33 2.04 -14.90
CA LEU A 40 -3.92 1.92 -16.23
C LEU A 40 -3.11 0.98 -17.13
N GLY A 41 -3.85 0.17 -17.90
CA GLY A 41 -3.29 -0.65 -18.96
C GLY A 41 -3.24 0.10 -20.29
N ALA A 42 -2.45 -0.43 -21.22
CA ALA A 42 -2.37 0.10 -22.57
C ALA A 42 -3.77 0.22 -23.23
N GLY A 43 -4.06 1.39 -23.79
CA GLY A 43 -5.33 1.66 -24.48
C GLY A 43 -6.47 2.11 -23.56
N VAL A 44 -6.22 2.27 -22.26
CA VAL A 44 -7.14 2.93 -21.32
C VAL A 44 -6.70 4.37 -21.15
N ALA A 45 -7.64 5.30 -21.25
CA ALA A 45 -7.44 6.71 -20.93
C ALA A 45 -8.53 7.12 -19.95
N VAL A 46 -8.15 7.96 -18.99
CA VAL A 46 -9.07 8.53 -17.99
C VAL A 46 -8.87 10.04 -17.93
N SER A 47 -9.79 10.72 -17.27
CA SER A 47 -9.78 12.16 -17.06
C SER A 47 -10.28 12.50 -15.66
N ASN A 48 -10.21 13.78 -15.29
CA ASN A 48 -10.74 14.30 -14.02
C ASN A 48 -10.26 13.52 -12.79
N ILE A 49 -8.97 13.16 -12.77
CA ILE A 49 -8.38 12.41 -11.66
C ILE A 49 -8.36 13.30 -10.43
N THR A 50 -8.96 12.83 -9.34
CA THR A 50 -8.90 13.50 -8.04
C THR A 50 -8.55 12.51 -6.93
N PHE A 51 -7.93 13.03 -5.87
CA PHE A 51 -7.70 12.28 -4.65
C PHE A 51 -8.24 13.06 -3.47
N ASN A 52 -9.17 12.46 -2.72
CA ASN A 52 -9.89 13.09 -1.62
C ASN A 52 -10.54 14.43 -2.00
N GLY A 53 -11.03 14.54 -3.24
CA GLY A 53 -11.60 15.77 -3.80
C GLY A 53 -10.58 16.87 -4.14
N ALA A 54 -9.28 16.63 -3.97
CA ALA A 54 -8.20 17.52 -4.38
C ALA A 54 -7.60 17.10 -5.73
N PRO A 55 -6.94 18.03 -6.46
CA PRO A 55 -6.23 17.69 -7.69
C PRO A 55 -5.22 16.54 -7.52
N ALA A 56 -5.16 15.64 -8.49
CA ALA A 56 -4.27 14.47 -8.47
C ALA A 56 -2.82 14.78 -8.87
N ASP A 57 -2.49 16.02 -9.22
CA ASP A 57 -1.14 16.50 -9.55
C ASP A 57 -0.25 16.69 -8.31
N GLN A 58 -0.65 16.12 -7.17
CA GLN A 58 0.04 16.19 -5.88
C GLN A 58 0.41 14.80 -5.37
N VAL A 59 1.43 14.77 -4.51
CA VAL A 59 1.87 13.56 -3.80
C VAL A 59 1.03 13.40 -2.53
N PHE A 60 0.43 12.23 -2.35
CA PHE A 60 -0.31 11.87 -1.14
C PHE A 60 0.29 10.61 -0.54
N MET A 61 0.67 10.66 0.74
CA MET A 61 1.27 9.51 1.45
C MET A 61 0.37 8.24 1.45
N GLN A 62 -0.92 8.42 1.22
CA GLN A 62 -1.94 7.37 1.16
C GLN A 62 -1.92 6.55 -0.14
N VAL A 63 -1.24 7.05 -1.17
CA VAL A 63 -1.19 6.44 -2.49
C VAL A 63 0.24 6.10 -2.83
N GLY A 64 0.46 4.90 -3.34
CA GLY A 64 1.76 4.49 -3.83
C GLY A 64 1.67 3.33 -4.80
N SER A 65 2.80 2.99 -5.40
CA SER A 65 2.96 1.73 -6.11
C SER A 65 3.58 0.68 -5.19
N PHE A 66 3.32 -0.59 -5.46
CA PHE A 66 4.04 -1.70 -4.86
C PHE A 66 4.80 -2.52 -5.91
N ASP A 67 6.02 -2.93 -5.58
CA ASP A 67 6.75 -4.02 -6.23
C ASP A 67 6.59 -5.27 -5.37
N GLY A 68 5.91 -6.27 -5.93
CA GLY A 68 5.64 -7.56 -5.34
C GLY A 68 6.37 -8.72 -6.00
N ALA A 69 7.28 -8.49 -6.94
CA ALA A 69 7.94 -9.54 -7.72
C ALA A 69 8.70 -10.56 -6.86
N ASN A 70 9.22 -10.13 -5.70
CA ASN A 70 9.91 -10.98 -4.73
C ASN A 70 9.06 -11.24 -3.46
N SER A 71 7.76 -10.95 -3.51
CA SER A 71 6.86 -11.05 -2.36
C SER A 71 5.92 -12.27 -2.44
N ASN A 72 5.19 -12.52 -1.36
CA ASN A 72 4.18 -13.58 -1.29
C ASN A 72 2.75 -13.10 -1.63
N VAL A 73 2.57 -11.88 -2.13
CA VAL A 73 1.25 -11.30 -2.44
C VAL A 73 0.61 -11.92 -3.69
N GLY A 74 1.40 -12.58 -4.54
CA GLY A 74 0.93 -13.26 -5.75
C GLY A 74 0.63 -12.33 -6.94
N ILE A 75 1.01 -11.06 -6.84
CA ILE A 75 0.90 -10.04 -7.89
C ILE A 75 2.25 -9.34 -8.00
N GLU A 76 2.76 -9.16 -9.22
CA GLU A 76 4.10 -8.62 -9.47
C GLU A 76 4.22 -7.13 -9.11
N SER A 77 3.19 -6.34 -9.38
CA SER A 77 3.16 -4.91 -9.05
C SER A 77 1.74 -4.36 -9.10
N GLY A 78 1.53 -3.16 -8.55
CA GLY A 78 0.26 -2.46 -8.70
C GLY A 78 0.17 -1.20 -7.84
N LEU A 79 -1.03 -0.61 -7.82
CA LEU A 79 -1.37 0.54 -7.00
C LEU A 79 -1.78 0.09 -5.59
N VAL A 80 -1.32 0.81 -4.57
CA VAL A 80 -1.83 0.74 -3.20
C VAL A 80 -2.52 2.05 -2.85
N VAL A 81 -3.72 1.94 -2.28
CA VAL A 81 -4.48 3.06 -1.71
C VAL A 81 -4.83 2.67 -0.28
N ALA A 82 -4.38 3.47 0.69
CA ALA A 82 -4.57 3.22 2.11
C ALA A 82 -5.28 4.40 2.78
N SER A 83 -6.07 4.13 3.82
CA SER A 83 -6.71 5.19 4.62
C SER A 83 -5.69 5.98 5.46
N GLY A 84 -4.50 5.42 5.71
CA GLY A 84 -3.33 6.10 6.27
C GLY A 84 -2.12 5.99 5.34
N ASP A 85 -0.89 6.11 5.83
CA ASP A 85 0.31 5.97 5.00
C ASP A 85 0.37 4.61 4.28
N ALA A 86 0.56 4.63 2.96
CA ALA A 86 0.70 3.45 2.12
C ALA A 86 1.93 2.61 2.47
N THR A 87 2.97 3.21 3.06
CA THR A 87 4.19 2.47 3.44
C THR A 87 3.95 1.45 4.55
N PHE A 88 2.85 1.57 5.31
CA PHE A 88 2.50 0.63 6.37
C PHE A 88 1.87 -0.68 5.88
N VAL A 89 1.65 -0.84 4.57
CA VAL A 89 1.19 -2.14 4.04
C VAL A 89 2.30 -3.20 4.02
N VAL A 90 3.56 -2.79 4.21
CA VAL A 90 4.72 -3.68 4.26
C VAL A 90 4.61 -4.60 5.48
N GLY A 91 4.64 -5.92 5.23
CA GLY A 91 4.45 -6.93 6.29
C GLY A 91 5.59 -7.01 7.32
N PRO A 92 5.56 -8.00 8.22
CA PRO A 92 4.53 -9.04 8.36
C PRO A 92 3.26 -8.47 9.04
N ASN A 93 2.14 -8.41 8.31
CA ASN A 93 0.86 -7.84 8.78
C ASN A 93 0.09 -8.85 9.66
N ASN A 94 0.69 -9.22 10.79
CA ASN A 94 0.20 -10.28 11.68
C ASN A 94 -0.74 -9.77 12.80
N SER A 95 -1.03 -8.47 12.79
CA SER A 95 -2.01 -7.81 13.66
C SER A 95 -3.20 -7.36 12.83
N GLY A 96 -4.39 -7.33 13.42
CA GLY A 96 -5.61 -6.88 12.74
C GLY A 96 -5.67 -5.38 12.45
N GLY A 97 -4.65 -4.61 12.83
CA GLY A 97 -4.58 -3.19 12.55
C GLY A 97 -3.24 -2.58 12.93
N PHE A 98 -3.04 -1.36 12.44
CA PHE A 98 -1.90 -0.51 12.71
C PHE A 98 -2.40 0.93 12.94
N THR A 99 -1.71 1.68 13.80
CA THR A 99 -1.95 3.11 13.98
C THR A 99 -0.63 3.81 13.70
N GLY A 100 -0.61 4.62 12.64
CA GLY A 100 0.56 5.38 12.21
C GLY A 100 0.24 6.84 12.03
N ASP A 101 1.21 7.57 11.47
CA ASP A 101 0.97 8.93 11.02
C ASP A 101 -0.09 8.91 9.91
N SER A 102 -1.25 9.48 10.22
CA SER A 102 -2.30 9.82 9.25
C SER A 102 -2.19 11.33 9.04
N PRO A 103 -2.37 11.86 7.82
CA PRO A 103 -2.34 13.30 7.56
C PRO A 103 -3.52 14.06 8.20
N GLY A 104 -4.24 13.44 9.14
CA GLY A 104 -5.31 14.07 9.89
C GLY A 104 -6.60 14.13 9.10
N LEU A 105 -6.95 13.05 8.39
CA LEU A 105 -8.19 12.90 7.62
C LEU A 105 -9.43 12.68 8.51
N ASN A 106 -9.35 13.16 9.75
CA ASN A 106 -10.41 13.08 10.72
C ASN A 106 -11.66 13.79 10.17
N ASN A 107 -12.81 13.11 10.27
CA ASN A 107 -14.10 13.56 9.73
C ASN A 107 -14.20 13.47 8.20
N SER A 108 -14.18 12.24 7.67
CA SER A 108 -14.64 12.01 6.31
C SER A 108 -16.03 12.62 6.10
N ASN A 109 -16.22 13.28 4.96
CA ASN A 109 -17.53 13.75 4.52
C ASN A 109 -18.15 12.82 3.47
N ASP A 110 -17.56 11.64 3.25
CA ASP A 110 -18.08 10.66 2.31
C ASP A 110 -19.47 10.17 2.77
N PRO A 111 -20.53 10.45 1.99
CA PRO A 111 -21.89 10.07 2.35
C PRO A 111 -22.09 8.55 2.39
N ASP A 112 -21.39 7.80 1.53
CA ASP A 112 -21.51 6.35 1.44
C ASP A 112 -20.83 5.66 2.64
N LEU A 113 -19.63 6.12 3.03
CA LEU A 113 -18.98 5.65 4.26
C LEU A 113 -19.81 6.01 5.50
N THR A 114 -20.36 7.22 5.56
CA THR A 114 -21.21 7.65 6.68
C THR A 114 -22.51 6.84 6.77
N ALA A 115 -23.13 6.53 5.62
CA ALA A 115 -24.31 5.70 5.55
C ALA A 115 -24.03 4.23 5.91
N LEU A 116 -22.81 3.74 5.63
CA LEU A 116 -22.40 2.37 5.95
C LEU A 116 -22.25 2.14 7.46
N ILE A 117 -21.78 3.14 8.22
CA ILE A 117 -21.52 3.01 9.67
C ILE A 117 -22.30 4.04 10.52
N PRO A 118 -23.65 3.98 10.52
CA PRO A 118 -24.46 4.97 11.22
C PRO A 118 -24.19 4.95 12.74
N GLY A 119 -23.96 6.12 13.32
CA GLY A 119 -23.67 6.28 14.75
C GLY A 119 -22.19 6.12 15.13
N TYR A 120 -21.30 5.88 14.16
CA TYR A 120 -19.85 5.85 14.34
C TYR A 120 -19.19 7.02 13.61
N THR A 121 -17.96 7.36 14.01
CA THR A 121 -17.14 8.37 13.33
C THR A 121 -16.22 7.68 12.32
N VAL A 122 -16.17 8.20 11.09
CA VAL A 122 -15.14 7.83 10.12
C VAL A 122 -13.84 8.51 10.52
N ASN A 123 -12.84 7.71 10.92
CA ASN A 123 -11.56 8.24 11.41
C ASN A 123 -10.58 8.55 10.27
N ASP A 124 -10.53 7.67 9.26
CA ASP A 124 -9.64 7.79 8.11
C ASP A 124 -10.36 7.30 6.85
N TRP A 125 -9.98 7.84 5.70
CA TRP A 125 -10.61 7.54 4.41
C TRP A 125 -9.65 7.83 3.26
N ALA A 126 -9.88 7.22 2.11
CA ALA A 126 -9.17 7.49 0.87
C ALA A 126 -10.16 7.34 -0.29
N ILE A 127 -10.26 8.36 -1.13
CA ILE A 127 -11.12 8.38 -2.31
C ILE A 127 -10.25 8.73 -3.51
N LEU A 128 -10.12 7.79 -4.44
CA LEU A 128 -9.50 7.98 -5.75
C LEU A 128 -10.62 7.94 -6.80
N GLU A 129 -10.80 9.03 -7.53
CA GLU A 129 -11.85 9.19 -8.55
C GLU A 129 -11.25 9.61 -9.89
N PHE A 130 -11.83 9.11 -10.99
CA PHE A 130 -11.49 9.47 -12.37
C PHE A 130 -12.62 9.03 -13.33
N ASP A 131 -12.71 9.68 -14.49
CA ASP A 131 -13.72 9.47 -15.55
C ASP A 131 -13.15 8.80 -16.81
#